data_AF-A0A7Y8WY71-F1
#
_entry.id   AF-A0A7Y8WY71-F1
#
_cell.length_a   1.000
_cell.length_b   1.000
_cell.length_c   1.000
_cell.angle_alpha   90.00
_cell.angle_beta   90.00
_cell.angle_gamma   90.00
#
_symmetry.space_group_name_H-M   'P 1'
#
loop_
_entity.id
_entity.type
_entity.pdbx_description
1 polymer ?
#
loop_
_entity_poly.entity_id
_entity_poly.type
_entity_poly.pdbx_seq_one_letter_code
_entity_poly.pdbx_strand_id
1 'polypeptide(L)'
;MSADDLDPEDVWPLPPAWMFGCTRCARLYRSVKEIQEATAELWLTGERGIDRDPMDSGPGSRIRLARHMALTHRDLLPDWIPTCARCAEHRRRVEKTAASDPGAGAALVGAEHRAAHLFVPPRGLGLV
;
A
#
# COMPACT_ATOMS: atom_id res chain seq x y z
N MET A 1 18.92 17.52 -11.26
CA MET A 1 18.17 17.32 -10.00
C MET A 1 19.03 16.44 -9.13
N SER A 2 19.56 16.95 -8.02
CA SER A 2 20.35 16.14 -7.09
C SER A 2 19.42 15.22 -6.31
N ALA A 3 19.93 14.08 -5.84
CA ALA A 3 19.16 13.14 -5.01
C ALA A 3 18.65 13.75 -3.69
N ASP A 4 19.16 14.93 -3.29
CA ASP A 4 18.77 15.69 -2.09
C ASP A 4 17.44 16.45 -2.19
N ASP A 5 16.82 16.57 -3.37
CA ASP A 5 15.54 17.30 -3.55
C ASP A 5 14.28 16.43 -3.35
N LEU A 6 14.44 15.13 -3.05
CA LEU A 6 13.29 14.23 -2.86
C LEU A 6 12.89 14.18 -1.38
N ASP A 7 11.66 14.62 -1.09
CA ASP A 7 11.04 14.43 0.23
C ASP A 7 10.96 12.92 0.54
N PRO A 8 11.57 12.44 1.65
CA PRO A 8 11.50 11.04 2.05
C PRO A 8 10.08 10.48 2.13
N GLU A 9 9.09 11.32 2.39
CA GLU A 9 7.67 10.93 2.46
C GLU A 9 7.06 10.57 1.11
N ASP A 10 7.72 10.95 0.00
CA ASP A 10 7.30 10.67 -1.38
C ASP A 10 8.10 9.54 -2.03
N VAL A 11 9.15 9.04 -1.37
CA VAL A 11 10.02 8.00 -1.91
C VAL A 11 9.32 6.65 -1.91
N TRP A 12 9.16 6.07 -3.10
CA TRP A 12 8.59 4.74 -3.25
C TRP A 12 9.58 3.67 -2.76
N PRO A 13 9.16 2.76 -1.86
CA PRO A 13 10.02 1.68 -1.43
C PRO A 13 10.28 0.72 -2.59
N LEU A 14 11.47 0.10 -2.58
CA LEU A 14 11.77 -1.05 -3.43
C LEU A 14 11.08 -2.29 -2.85
N PRO A 15 10.18 -2.95 -3.60
CA PRO A 15 9.51 -4.12 -3.06
C PRO A 15 10.50 -5.26 -2.81
N PRO A 16 10.26 -6.09 -1.79
CA PRO A 16 11.15 -7.18 -1.46
C PRO A 16 11.14 -8.27 -2.54
N ALA A 17 12.28 -8.93 -2.75
CA ALA A 17 12.44 -9.93 -3.81
C ALA A 17 11.39 -11.06 -3.78
N TRP A 18 10.98 -11.50 -2.59
CA TRP A 18 9.96 -12.53 -2.41
C TRP A 18 8.62 -12.15 -3.06
N MET A 19 8.30 -10.85 -3.13
CA MET A 19 7.05 -10.37 -3.73
C MET A 19 6.99 -10.73 -5.21
N PHE A 20 8.12 -10.74 -5.91
CA PHE A 20 8.21 -11.11 -7.32
C PHE A 20 8.22 -12.61 -7.56
N GLY A 21 8.45 -13.43 -6.52
CA GLY A 21 8.25 -14.87 -6.56
C GLY A 21 6.77 -15.29 -6.62
N CYS A 22 5.85 -14.40 -6.25
CA CYS A 22 4.41 -14.62 -6.36
C CYS A 22 3.84 -13.92 -7.61
N THR A 23 3.34 -14.70 -8.57
CA THR A 23 2.79 -14.17 -9.84
C THR A 23 1.67 -13.16 -9.62
N ARG A 24 0.82 -13.38 -8.60
CA ARG A 24 -0.30 -12.47 -8.29
C ARG A 24 0.19 -11.16 -7.67
N CYS A 25 1.15 -11.20 -6.76
CA CYS A 25 1.80 -10.00 -6.23
C CYS A 25 2.47 -9.19 -7.36
N ALA A 26 3.26 -9.84 -8.22
CA ALA A 26 3.93 -9.18 -9.34
C ALA A 26 2.95 -8.52 -10.31
N ARG A 27 1.83 -9.20 -10.64
CA ARG A 27 0.78 -8.63 -11.51
C ARG A 27 0.10 -7.41 -10.86
N LEU A 28 -0.29 -7.52 -9.60
CA LEU A 28 -0.97 -6.43 -8.89
C LEU A 28 -0.04 -5.22 -8.70
N TYR A 29 1.24 -5.46 -8.40
CA TYR A 29 2.24 -4.39 -8.29
C TYR A 29 2.46 -3.68 -9.62
N ARG A 30 2.52 -4.43 -10.74
CA ARG A 30 2.56 -3.81 -12.07
C ARG A 30 1.38 -2.89 -12.31
N SER A 31 0.16 -3.31 -11.98
CA SER A 31 -1.02 -2.45 -12.09
C SER A 31 -0.94 -1.21 -11.19
N VAL A 32 -0.34 -1.31 -10.00
CA VAL A 32 -0.08 -0.13 -9.15
C VAL A 32 0.87 0.86 -9.86
N LYS A 33 1.92 0.37 -10.52
CA LYS A 33 2.89 1.20 -11.25
C LYS A 33 2.31 1.82 -12.52
N GLU A 34 1.57 1.05 -13.32
CA GLU A 34 0.87 1.55 -14.51
C GLU A 34 -0.09 2.69 -14.16
N ILE A 35 -0.83 2.57 -13.05
CA ILE A 35 -1.74 3.63 -12.61
C ILE A 35 -0.97 4.86 -12.10
N GLN A 36 0.15 4.65 -11.41
CA GLN A 36 1.01 5.76 -10.98
C GLN A 36 1.55 6.55 -12.18
N GLU A 37 2.04 5.85 -13.21
CA GLU A 37 2.56 6.45 -14.44
C GLU A 37 1.47 7.21 -15.18
N ALA A 38 0.31 6.59 -15.41
CA ALA A 38 -0.84 7.24 -16.05
C ALA A 38 -1.32 8.48 -15.27
N THR A 39 -1.30 8.43 -13.93
CA THR A 39 -1.65 9.58 -13.10
C THR A 39 -0.62 10.70 -13.29
N ALA A 40 0.68 10.39 -13.27
CA ALA A 40 1.74 11.37 -13.45
C ALA A 40 1.68 12.02 -14.85
N GLU A 41 1.42 11.23 -15.90
CA GLU A 41 1.23 11.74 -17.26
C GLU A 41 0.06 12.73 -17.34
N LEU A 42 -1.09 12.39 -16.76
CA LEU A 42 -2.27 13.29 -16.71
C LEU A 42 -1.98 14.62 -16.00
N TRP A 43 -1.21 14.58 -14.91
CA TRP A 43 -0.78 15.80 -14.20
C TRP A 43 0.12 16.68 -15.07
N LEU A 44 0.94 16.09 -15.93
CA LEU A 44 1.90 16.79 -16.78
C LEU A 44 1.28 17.31 -18.08
N THR A 45 0.35 16.58 -18.70
CA THR A 45 -0.21 16.92 -20.02
C THR A 45 -1.42 17.86 -19.95
N GLY A 46 -2.00 18.07 -18.77
CA GLY A 46 -3.01 19.12 -18.55
C GLY A 46 -4.34 18.93 -19.29
N GLU A 47 -4.60 17.77 -19.90
CA GLU A 47 -5.88 17.43 -20.53
C GLU A 47 -6.98 17.26 -19.47
N ARG A 48 -7.49 18.40 -18.98
CA ARG A 48 -8.72 18.50 -18.20
C ARG A 48 -9.91 18.23 -19.13
N GLY A 49 -10.30 16.97 -19.30
CA GLY A 49 -11.50 16.71 -20.10
C GLY A 49 -11.97 15.27 -20.24
N ILE A 50 -11.16 14.27 -19.88
CA ILE A 50 -11.59 12.88 -19.96
C ILE A 50 -11.83 12.38 -18.54
N ASP A 51 -13.09 12.07 -18.24
CA ASP A 51 -13.51 11.27 -17.09
C ASP A 51 -12.99 9.82 -17.25
N ARG A 52 -11.67 9.65 -17.08
CA ARG A 52 -11.09 8.37 -16.75
C ARG A 52 -10.85 8.43 -15.26
N ASP A 53 -11.84 8.11 -14.45
CA ASP A 53 -11.67 8.13 -13.00
C ASP A 53 -10.53 7.16 -12.59
N PRO A 54 -9.32 7.66 -12.27
CA PRO A 54 -8.21 6.81 -11.85
C PRO A 54 -8.46 6.29 -10.43
N MET A 55 -9.45 6.84 -9.71
CA MET A 55 -9.85 6.44 -8.36
C MET A 55 -10.60 5.09 -8.34
N ASP A 56 -11.19 4.65 -9.44
CA ASP A 56 -11.83 3.32 -9.48
C ASP A 56 -10.78 2.19 -9.57
N SER A 57 -9.58 2.49 -10.07
CA SER A 57 -8.55 1.48 -10.35
C SER A 57 -7.33 1.55 -9.40
N GLY A 58 -6.91 2.76 -9.01
CA GLY A 58 -5.67 3.03 -8.27
C GLY A 58 -5.70 2.60 -6.81
N PRO A 59 -6.61 3.16 -5.99
CA PRO A 59 -6.91 2.66 -4.65
C PRO A 59 -7.22 1.17 -4.69
N GLY A 60 -8.02 0.72 -5.66
CA GLY A 60 -8.38 -0.68 -5.83
C GLY A 60 -7.18 -1.60 -6.02
N SER A 61 -6.15 -1.20 -6.77
CA SER A 61 -4.97 -2.04 -7.01
C SER A 61 -4.03 -2.09 -5.80
N ARG A 62 -3.86 -0.96 -5.09
CA ARG A 62 -3.09 -0.92 -3.83
C ARG A 62 -3.76 -1.76 -2.74
N ILE A 63 -5.07 -1.58 -2.54
CA ILE A 63 -5.86 -2.37 -1.57
C ILE A 63 -5.82 -3.86 -1.93
N ARG A 64 -6.00 -4.21 -3.22
CA ARG A 64 -5.93 -5.61 -3.67
C ARG A 64 -4.55 -6.24 -3.43
N LEU A 65 -3.46 -5.50 -3.66
CA LEU A 65 -2.10 -5.99 -3.39
C LEU A 65 -1.87 -6.19 -1.89
N ALA A 66 -2.16 -5.16 -1.08
CA ALA A 66 -2.04 -5.21 0.38
C ALA A 66 -2.83 -6.40 0.95
N ARG A 67 -4.09 -6.57 0.52
CA ARG A 67 -4.96 -7.67 0.94
C ARG A 67 -4.43 -9.03 0.51
N HIS A 68 -3.94 -9.15 -0.71
CA HIS A 68 -3.36 -10.42 -1.17
C HIS A 68 -2.13 -10.80 -0.32
N MET A 69 -1.24 -9.86 -0.04
CA MET A 69 -0.06 -10.07 0.80
C MET A 69 -0.47 -10.41 2.24
N ALA A 70 -1.45 -9.71 2.81
CA ALA A 70 -1.98 -9.98 4.15
C ALA A 70 -2.57 -11.38 4.31
N LEU A 71 -3.26 -11.88 3.28
CA LEU A 71 -3.90 -13.19 3.31
C LEU A 71 -2.96 -14.35 2.95
N THR A 72 -1.97 -14.11 2.09
CA THR A 72 -1.17 -15.20 1.46
C THR A 72 0.27 -15.24 1.95
N HIS A 73 0.79 -14.09 2.41
CA HIS A 73 2.20 -13.90 2.75
C HIS A 73 2.35 -13.24 4.12
N ARG A 74 1.42 -13.53 5.04
CA ARG A 74 1.32 -12.88 6.36
C ARG A 74 2.63 -12.95 7.15
N ASP A 75 3.31 -14.09 7.09
CA ASP A 75 4.56 -14.34 7.83
C ASP A 75 5.76 -13.62 7.23
N LEU A 76 5.63 -13.07 6.02
CA LEU A 76 6.66 -12.29 5.33
C LEU A 76 6.45 -10.78 5.48
N LEU A 77 5.40 -10.35 6.18
CA LEU A 77 5.11 -8.94 6.40
C LEU A 77 6.05 -8.33 7.45
N PRO A 78 6.51 -7.08 7.26
CA PRO A 78 7.30 -6.39 8.27
C PRO A 78 6.49 -6.23 9.55
N ASP A 79 7.14 -6.16 10.71
CA ASP A 79 6.46 -5.84 11.97
C ASP A 79 5.85 -4.43 11.97
N TRP A 80 5.14 -4.10 13.05
CA TRP A 80 4.56 -2.76 13.23
C TRP A 80 5.65 -1.69 13.21
N ILE A 81 5.58 -0.76 12.24
CA ILE A 81 6.57 0.32 12.11
C ILE A 81 6.35 1.37 13.21
N PRO A 82 7.33 1.63 14.10
CA PRO A 82 7.13 2.50 15.27
C PRO A 82 6.84 3.97 14.93
N THR A 83 7.40 4.46 13.81
CA THR A 83 7.21 5.84 13.34
C THR A 83 5.87 6.04 12.63
N CYS A 84 5.14 4.97 12.32
CA CYS A 84 3.84 5.05 11.66
C CYS A 84 2.71 5.11 12.69
N ALA A 85 2.05 6.27 12.79
CA ALA A 85 0.91 6.46 13.70
C ALA A 85 -0.25 5.48 13.44
N ARG A 86 -0.48 5.13 12.16
CA ARG A 86 -1.50 4.14 11.78
C ARG A 86 -1.13 2.72 12.22
N CYS A 87 0.13 2.31 12.10
CA CYS A 87 0.58 1.04 12.69
C CYS A 87 0.29 0.99 14.20
N ALA A 88 0.58 2.07 14.94
CA ALA A 88 0.30 2.14 16.37
C ALA A 88 -1.21 2.02 16.66
N GLU A 89 -2.06 2.65 15.85
CA GLU A 89 -3.50 2.55 15.98
C GLU A 89 -4.03 1.14 15.68
N HIS A 90 -3.64 0.55 14.55
CA HIS A 90 -4.06 -0.81 14.18
C HIS A 90 -3.61 -1.83 15.22
N ARG A 91 -2.38 -1.73 15.73
CA ARG A 91 -1.88 -2.58 16.80
C ARG A 91 -2.78 -2.52 18.04
N ARG A 92 -3.09 -1.31 18.52
CA ARG A 92 -4.00 -1.11 19.67
C ARG A 92 -5.39 -1.70 19.42
N ARG A 93 -5.94 -1.55 18.21
CA ARG A 93 -7.25 -2.13 17.86
C ARG A 93 -7.21 -3.65 17.91
N VAL A 94 -6.19 -4.27 17.31
CA VAL A 94 -5.99 -5.73 17.32
C VAL A 94 -5.87 -6.26 18.74
N GLU A 95 -5.07 -5.62 19.58
CA GLU A 95 -4.91 -6.00 21.00
C GLU A 95 -6.24 -5.89 21.75
N LYS A 96 -7.03 -4.84 21.50
CA LYS A 96 -8.33 -4.61 22.16
C LYS A 96 -9.41 -5.62 21.74
N THR A 97 -9.35 -6.14 20.51
CA THR A 97 -10.38 -7.03 19.95
C THR A 97 -9.94 -8.49 19.84
N ALA A 98 -8.78 -8.86 20.41
CA ALA A 98 -8.12 -10.15 20.20
C ALA A 98 -8.99 -11.40 20.49
N ALA A 99 -10.02 -11.29 21.33
CA ALA A 99 -10.90 -12.39 21.73
C ALA A 99 -12.31 -12.36 21.10
N SER A 100 -12.57 -11.46 20.14
CA SER A 100 -13.89 -11.31 19.52
C SER A 100 -13.84 -11.48 17.99
N ASP A 101 -14.99 -11.73 17.36
CA ASP A 101 -15.10 -11.85 15.89
C ASP A 101 -14.62 -10.58 15.14
N PRO A 102 -14.85 -9.34 15.65
CA PRO A 102 -14.16 -8.14 15.19
C PRO A 102 -12.62 -8.20 15.24
N GLY A 103 -12.05 -9.09 16.04
CA GLY A 103 -10.61 -9.35 16.13
C GLY A 103 -9.99 -9.86 14.85
N ALA A 104 -10.67 -10.77 14.13
CA ALA A 104 -10.19 -11.29 12.85
C ALA A 104 -10.15 -10.17 11.79
N GLY A 105 -11.19 -9.34 11.74
CA GLY A 105 -11.25 -8.18 10.85
C GLY A 105 -10.17 -7.14 11.17
N ALA A 106 -9.99 -6.80 12.45
CA ALA A 106 -8.94 -5.86 12.87
C ALA A 106 -7.54 -6.38 12.54
N ALA A 107 -7.29 -7.68 12.70
CA ALA A 107 -6.03 -8.31 12.37
C ALA A 107 -5.74 -8.26 10.86
N LEU A 108 -6.76 -8.49 10.02
CA LEU A 108 -6.62 -8.40 8.57
C LEU A 108 -6.28 -6.97 8.13
N VAL A 109 -7.03 -5.97 8.59
CA VAL A 109 -6.78 -4.56 8.24
C VAL A 109 -5.38 -4.12 8.72
N GLY A 110 -4.97 -4.57 9.90
CA GLY A 110 -3.62 -4.33 10.39
C GLY A 110 -2.53 -4.96 9.53
N ALA A 111 -2.76 -6.18 9.02
CA ALA A 111 -1.85 -6.85 8.09
C ALA A 111 -1.83 -6.19 6.70
N GLU A 112 -2.97 -5.73 6.20
CA GLU A 112 -3.06 -4.95 4.95
C GLU A 112 -2.22 -3.68 5.04
N HIS A 113 -2.37 -2.93 6.12
CA HIS A 113 -1.59 -1.73 6.36
C HIS A 113 -0.08 -2.03 6.46
N ARG A 114 0.31 -3.08 7.20
CA ARG A 114 1.71 -3.56 7.26
C ARG A 114 2.26 -3.93 5.88
N ALA A 115 1.45 -4.55 5.03
CA ALA A 115 1.85 -4.88 3.67
C ALA A 115 2.05 -3.62 2.79
N ALA A 116 1.22 -2.58 2.97
CA ALA A 116 1.31 -1.35 2.19
C ALA A 116 2.69 -0.66 2.31
N HIS A 117 3.34 -0.75 3.48
CA HIS A 117 4.69 -0.23 3.71
C HIS A 117 5.76 -0.80 2.76
N LEU A 118 5.52 -1.97 2.16
CA LEU A 118 6.47 -2.60 1.25
C LEU A 118 6.43 -2.04 -0.17
N PHE A 119 5.39 -1.27 -0.53
CA PHE A 119 5.19 -0.84 -1.91
C PHE A 119 4.55 0.55 -2.07
N VAL A 120 4.22 1.24 -0.97
CA VAL A 120 3.63 2.60 -0.99
C VAL A 120 4.53 3.56 -0.20
N PRO A 121 4.79 4.78 -0.70
CA PRO A 121 5.53 5.79 0.05
C PRO A 121 4.75 6.24 1.30
N PRO A 122 5.43 6.77 2.34
CA PRO A 122 4.80 7.18 3.60
C PRO A 122 3.55 8.07 3.42
N ARG A 123 3.61 9.08 2.54
CA ARG A 123 2.47 9.97 2.24
C ARG A 123 1.27 9.23 1.63
N GLY A 124 1.51 8.14 0.92
CA GLY A 124 0.47 7.33 0.29
C GLY A 124 -0.23 6.35 1.23
N LEU A 125 0.30 6.10 2.43
CA LEU A 125 -0.25 5.14 3.41
C LEU A 125 -1.57 5.59 4.05
N GLY A 126 -1.97 6.86 3.86
CA GLY A 126 -3.27 7.36 4.29
C GLY A 126 -4.46 6.66 3.63
N LEU A 127 -4.22 5.93 2.53
CA LEU A 127 -5.23 5.38 1.65
C LEU A 127 -5.31 3.84 1.68
N VAL A 128 -4.52 3.18 2.54
CA VAL A 128 -4.47 1.72 2.71
C VAL A 128 -4.52 1.34 4.18
#